data_AF-A0A7S0A892-F1
#
_entry.id   AF-A0A7S0A892-F1
#
_cell.length_a   1.000
_cell.length_b   1.000
_cell.length_c   1.000
_cell.angle_alpha   90.00
_cell.angle_beta   90.00
_cell.angle_gamma   90.00
#
_symmetry.space_group_name_H-M   'P 1'
#
loop_
_entity.id
_entity.type
_entity.pdbx_description
1 polymer ?
#
loop_
_entity_poly.entity_id
_entity_poly.type
_entity_poly.pdbx_seq_one_letter_code
_entity_poly.pdbx_strand_id
1 'polypeptide(L)'
;QTWVPGGRWMTPAQYWTVKVSYPGFSVDYFFLDSNVFDTADPNSDPEHNICSLHNNVGTNCSEHGGPASAQECPGYFKALWDAQQPWLEKRLSASRADWQIVVTHFPPTWGRDVWAPLASKYGIDLVIAGHVHYQRVFGPTDHDNFLAPSAYIISGGGGGIQSEAGVDAEGNDDGYGFVDLTLSKEEIEITAVTHG
;
A
#
# COMPACT_ATOMS: atom_id res chain seq x y z
N GLN A 1 15.79 -8.30 7.47
CA GLN A 1 16.49 -7.20 8.15
C GLN A 1 16.26 -5.95 7.31
N THR A 2 15.56 -4.93 7.83
CA THR A 2 15.21 -3.67 7.12
C THR A 2 16.26 -2.57 7.31
N TRP A 3 17.28 -2.83 8.14
CA TRP A 3 18.37 -1.90 8.47
C TRP A 3 19.72 -2.56 8.20
N VAL A 4 20.52 -1.99 7.31
CA VAL A 4 21.88 -2.46 7.04
C VAL A 4 22.91 -1.74 7.91
N PRO A 5 23.97 -2.43 8.40
CA PRO A 5 25.12 -1.77 9.00
C PRO A 5 25.68 -0.72 8.04
N GLY A 6 25.66 0.55 8.45
CA GLY A 6 25.97 1.69 7.58
C GLY A 6 24.88 2.77 7.50
N GLY A 7 23.78 2.61 8.22
CA GLY A 7 22.84 3.71 8.44
C GLY A 7 21.69 3.82 7.43
N ARG A 8 21.49 2.80 6.58
CA ARG A 8 20.47 2.85 5.53
C ARG A 8 19.31 1.91 5.82
N TRP A 9 18.11 2.44 5.70
CA TRP A 9 16.91 1.66 5.53
C TRP A 9 16.95 1.01 4.15
N MET A 10 16.60 -0.27 4.09
CA MET A 10 16.42 -0.97 2.84
C MET A 10 15.06 -1.62 2.80
N THR A 11 14.55 -1.77 1.59
CA THR A 11 13.40 -2.61 1.30
C THR A 11 13.89 -4.07 1.09
N PRO A 12 13.72 -5.01 2.04
CA PRO A 12 14.16 -6.40 1.91
C PRO A 12 13.81 -7.17 0.62
N ALA A 13 12.69 -6.86 -0.06
CA ALA A 13 12.11 -7.56 -1.20
C ALA A 13 10.92 -6.75 -1.78
N GLN A 14 10.36 -7.13 -2.93
CA GLN A 14 9.16 -6.45 -3.46
C GLN A 14 7.90 -6.65 -2.60
N TYR A 15 7.81 -7.78 -1.92
CA TYR A 15 6.79 -8.07 -0.91
C TYR A 15 7.43 -8.84 0.25
N TRP A 16 7.06 -8.53 1.49
CA TRP A 16 7.60 -9.20 2.68
C TRP A 16 6.66 -9.08 3.87
N THR A 17 7.01 -9.76 4.97
CA THR A 17 6.37 -9.54 6.27
C THR A 17 7.41 -9.25 7.34
N VAL A 18 7.00 -8.49 8.36
CA VAL A 18 7.76 -8.30 9.60
C VAL A 18 6.79 -8.39 10.78
N LYS A 19 7.20 -9.16 11.79
CA LYS A 19 6.55 -9.19 13.08
C LYS A 19 7.24 -8.20 14.01
N VAL A 20 6.47 -7.31 14.62
CA VAL A 20 6.94 -6.42 15.68
C VAL A 20 6.30 -6.85 17.00
N SER A 21 7.13 -7.10 18.01
CA SER A 21 6.68 -7.50 19.34
C SER A 21 6.87 -6.35 20.32
N TYR A 22 5.79 -5.95 20.98
CA TYR A 22 5.77 -4.96 22.05
C TYR A 22 5.55 -5.66 23.39
N PRO A 23 5.76 -4.97 24.53
CA PRO A 23 5.30 -5.48 25.81
C PRO A 23 3.77 -5.68 25.81
N GLY A 24 3.32 -6.93 25.77
CA GLY A 24 1.91 -7.31 25.92
C GLY A 24 1.14 -7.61 24.63
N PHE A 25 1.68 -7.25 23.46
CA PHE A 25 1.04 -7.53 22.16
C PHE A 25 2.05 -7.60 21.01
N SER A 26 1.60 -8.05 19.85
CA SER A 26 2.40 -8.09 18.63
C SER A 26 1.60 -7.72 17.39
N VAL A 27 2.31 -7.22 16.39
CA VAL A 27 1.75 -6.78 15.10
C VAL A 27 2.48 -7.51 13.99
N ASP A 28 1.74 -8.13 13.08
CA ASP A 28 2.27 -8.63 11.81
C ASP A 28 1.95 -7.62 10.71
N TYR A 29 3.00 -7.07 10.11
CA TYR A 29 2.88 -6.22 8.92
C TYR A 29 3.14 -7.03 7.66
N PHE A 30 2.29 -6.85 6.65
CA PHE A 30 2.40 -7.49 5.33
C PHE A 30 2.54 -6.40 4.27
N PHE A 31 3.69 -6.35 3.61
CA PHE A 31 4.01 -5.36 2.58
C PHE A 31 3.83 -5.98 1.21
N LEU A 32 3.02 -5.35 0.35
CA LEU A 32 2.67 -5.83 -0.99
C LEU A 32 2.88 -4.77 -2.06
N ASP A 33 3.41 -5.20 -3.20
CA ASP A 33 3.42 -4.40 -4.42
C ASP A 33 2.03 -4.45 -5.07
N SER A 34 1.43 -3.30 -5.40
CA SER A 34 0.12 -3.22 -6.04
C SER A 34 0.16 -2.46 -7.37
N ASN A 35 1.35 -2.32 -7.96
CA ASN A 35 1.54 -1.58 -9.20
C ASN A 35 0.82 -2.21 -10.40
N VAL A 36 0.37 -3.46 -10.28
CA VAL A 36 -0.50 -4.11 -11.29
C VAL A 36 -1.73 -3.26 -11.64
N PHE A 37 -2.22 -2.43 -10.70
CA PHE A 37 -3.39 -1.57 -10.90
C PHE A 37 -3.12 -0.35 -11.78
N ASP A 38 -1.87 -0.12 -12.17
CA ASP A 38 -1.43 1.00 -13.02
C ASP A 38 -0.55 0.52 -14.19
N THR A 39 -0.71 -0.77 -14.52
CA THR A 39 -0.02 -1.40 -15.64
C THR A 39 -1.05 -1.75 -16.69
N ALA A 40 -1.04 -1.01 -17.80
CA ALA A 40 -1.94 -1.20 -18.92
C ALA A 40 -1.15 -1.48 -20.22
N ASP A 41 -1.85 -1.60 -21.35
CA ASP A 41 -1.18 -1.69 -22.65
C ASP A 41 -0.18 -0.53 -22.79
N PRO A 42 1.07 -0.76 -23.20
CA PRO A 42 2.11 0.28 -23.23
C PRO A 42 1.78 1.51 -24.12
N ASN A 43 0.80 1.41 -25.01
CA ASN A 43 0.36 2.54 -25.85
C ASN A 43 -0.82 3.32 -25.23
N SER A 44 -1.33 2.88 -24.08
CA SER A 44 -2.46 3.48 -23.39
C SER A 44 -2.01 4.36 -22.23
N ASP A 45 -2.82 5.40 -21.98
CA ASP A 45 -2.70 6.33 -20.86
C ASP A 45 -1.26 6.76 -20.53
N PRO A 46 -0.58 7.45 -21.45
CA PRO A 46 0.86 7.70 -21.33
C PRO A 46 1.27 8.54 -20.13
N GLU A 47 0.33 9.25 -19.51
CA GLU A 47 0.58 10.13 -18.36
C GLU A 47 0.49 9.38 -17.01
N HIS A 48 -0.24 8.26 -16.94
CA HIS A 48 -0.46 7.53 -15.69
C HIS A 48 0.09 6.10 -15.74
N ASN A 49 0.05 5.43 -16.90
CA ASN A 49 0.51 4.06 -17.04
C ASN A 49 2.04 3.95 -16.87
N ILE A 50 2.48 3.30 -15.78
CA ILE A 50 3.91 3.12 -15.50
C ILE A 50 4.63 2.28 -16.56
N CYS A 51 3.90 1.47 -17.32
CA CYS A 51 4.42 0.67 -18.43
C CYS A 51 4.37 1.40 -19.79
N SER A 52 4.01 2.69 -19.81
CA SER A 52 3.85 3.43 -21.06
C SER A 52 5.14 3.49 -21.88
N LEU A 53 5.03 3.23 -23.18
CA LEU A 53 6.10 3.45 -24.15
C LEU A 53 6.49 4.91 -24.25
N HIS A 54 5.62 5.87 -23.90
CA HIS A 54 5.96 7.28 -23.93
C HIS A 54 7.20 7.60 -23.08
N ASN A 55 7.27 7.00 -21.89
CA ASN A 55 8.32 7.27 -20.90
C ASN A 55 9.39 6.16 -20.84
N ASN A 56 9.15 5.00 -21.45
CA ASN A 56 9.98 3.79 -21.28
C ASN A 56 10.56 3.23 -22.58
N VAL A 57 10.70 4.03 -23.66
CA VAL A 57 11.34 3.53 -24.90
C VAL A 57 12.78 3.08 -24.63
N GLY A 58 13.08 1.82 -24.95
CA GLY A 58 14.43 1.27 -24.86
C GLY A 58 14.93 0.99 -23.44
N THR A 59 14.06 1.10 -22.43
CA THR A 59 14.41 0.72 -21.05
C THR A 59 14.47 -0.80 -20.91
N ASN A 60 15.41 -1.28 -20.09
CA ASN A 60 15.55 -2.68 -19.76
C ASN A 60 15.98 -2.81 -18.29
N CYS A 61 15.16 -3.50 -17.49
CA CYS A 61 15.40 -3.72 -16.06
C CYS A 61 15.75 -5.18 -15.72
N SER A 62 15.98 -6.05 -16.71
CA SER A 62 16.17 -7.49 -16.50
C SER A 62 17.40 -7.82 -15.66
N GLU A 63 18.45 -7.01 -15.73
CA GLU A 63 19.66 -7.19 -14.90
C GLU A 63 19.40 -7.05 -13.39
N HIS A 64 18.31 -6.38 -13.02
CA HIS A 64 17.87 -6.19 -11.65
C HIS A 64 16.61 -7.00 -11.30
N GLY A 65 16.25 -7.95 -12.16
CA GLY A 65 15.07 -8.79 -11.99
C GLY A 65 13.75 -8.11 -12.31
N GLY A 66 13.76 -6.94 -12.99
CA GLY A 66 12.57 -6.25 -13.50
C GLY A 66 12.21 -6.65 -14.94
N PRO A 67 11.23 -5.97 -15.56
CA PRO A 67 10.83 -6.25 -16.94
C PRO A 67 11.95 -5.91 -17.94
N ALA A 68 12.09 -6.70 -19.00
CA ALA A 68 13.12 -6.48 -20.02
C ALA A 68 12.77 -5.34 -20.99
N SER A 69 11.51 -4.90 -21.02
CA SER A 69 10.99 -3.81 -21.85
C SER A 69 9.67 -3.27 -21.33
N ALA A 70 9.25 -2.10 -21.84
CA ALA A 70 7.91 -1.57 -21.62
C ALA A 70 6.81 -2.55 -22.05
N GLN A 71 7.04 -3.35 -23.10
CA GLN A 71 6.10 -4.36 -23.56
C GLN A 71 5.90 -5.51 -22.58
N GLU A 72 6.96 -5.90 -21.87
CA GLU A 72 6.90 -6.97 -20.87
C GLU A 72 6.45 -6.47 -19.49
N CYS A 73 6.48 -5.17 -19.25
CA CYS A 73 6.16 -4.54 -17.98
C CYS A 73 4.78 -4.96 -17.39
N PRO A 74 3.66 -4.97 -18.14
CA PRO A 74 2.38 -5.40 -17.57
C PRO A 74 2.39 -6.86 -17.15
N GLY A 75 3.02 -7.73 -17.96
CA GLY A 75 3.16 -9.15 -17.64
C GLY A 75 4.01 -9.39 -16.39
N TYR A 76 5.06 -8.60 -16.20
CA TYR A 76 5.91 -8.65 -15.02
C TYR A 76 5.13 -8.33 -13.73
N PHE A 77 4.42 -7.20 -13.68
CA PHE A 77 3.65 -6.82 -12.49
C PHE A 77 2.47 -7.75 -12.25
N LYS A 78 1.85 -8.30 -13.31
CA LYS A 78 0.84 -9.34 -13.17
C LYS A 78 1.41 -10.62 -12.54
N ALA A 79 2.57 -11.09 -13.00
CA ALA A 79 3.23 -12.27 -12.44
C ALA A 79 3.65 -12.04 -10.98
N LEU A 80 4.13 -10.84 -10.64
CA LEU A 80 4.44 -10.44 -9.27
C LEU A 80 3.18 -10.50 -8.38
N TRP A 81 2.08 -9.90 -8.83
CA TRP A 81 0.79 -9.92 -8.14
C TRP A 81 0.29 -11.35 -7.92
N ASP A 82 0.34 -12.20 -8.95
CA ASP A 82 -0.10 -13.59 -8.87
C ASP A 82 0.75 -14.42 -7.90
N ALA A 83 2.05 -14.13 -7.80
CA ALA A 83 2.95 -14.82 -6.87
C ALA A 83 2.70 -14.41 -5.42
N GLN A 84 2.42 -13.12 -5.16
CA GLN A 84 2.23 -12.63 -3.80
C GLN A 84 0.85 -12.95 -3.21
N GLN A 85 -0.19 -13.17 -4.01
CA GLN A 85 -1.54 -13.54 -3.52
C GLN A 85 -1.54 -14.81 -2.63
N PRO A 86 -1.12 -15.99 -3.11
CA PRO A 86 -1.07 -17.20 -2.28
C PRO A 86 -0.05 -17.08 -1.14
N TRP A 87 1.02 -16.29 -1.33
CA TRP A 87 1.96 -15.98 -0.27
C TRP A 87 1.27 -15.20 0.86
N LEU A 88 0.50 -14.17 0.54
CA LEU A 88 -0.22 -13.34 1.51
C LEU A 88 -1.22 -14.19 2.28
N GLU A 89 -2.06 -14.97 1.59
CA GLU A 89 -3.03 -15.86 2.23
C GLU A 89 -2.37 -16.83 3.22
N LYS A 90 -1.23 -17.41 2.83
CA LYS A 90 -0.45 -18.29 3.71
C LYS A 90 0.08 -17.55 4.94
N ARG A 91 0.49 -16.29 4.78
CA ARG A 91 1.05 -15.48 5.88
C ARG A 91 -0.03 -15.00 6.84
N LEU A 92 -1.16 -14.52 6.31
CA LEU A 92 -2.34 -14.13 7.09
C LEU A 92 -2.88 -15.33 7.89
N SER A 93 -3.15 -16.47 7.26
CA SER A 93 -3.65 -17.66 7.96
C SER A 93 -2.72 -18.21 9.05
N ALA A 94 -1.41 -18.01 8.90
CA ALA A 94 -0.40 -18.44 9.86
C ALA A 94 -0.18 -17.43 11.00
N SER A 95 -0.64 -16.19 10.85
CA SER A 95 -0.43 -15.16 11.87
C SER A 95 -1.18 -15.50 13.15
N ARG A 96 -0.54 -15.14 14.26
CA ARG A 96 -1.06 -15.23 15.63
C ARG A 96 -0.78 -13.91 16.36
N ALA A 97 -0.54 -12.84 15.61
CA ALA A 97 -0.37 -11.51 16.16
C ALA A 97 -1.70 -10.99 16.69
N ASP A 98 -1.64 -10.00 17.57
CA ASP A 98 -2.83 -9.32 18.07
C ASP A 98 -3.40 -8.40 16.97
N TRP A 99 -2.53 -7.84 16.12
CA TRP A 99 -2.90 -7.04 14.96
C TRP A 99 -2.26 -7.54 13.66
N GLN A 100 -3.04 -7.52 12.57
CA GLN A 100 -2.61 -7.79 11.20
C GLN A 100 -2.79 -6.53 10.35
N ILE A 101 -1.68 -5.96 9.87
CA ILE A 101 -1.68 -4.72 9.09
C ILE A 101 -1.11 -4.97 7.70
N VAL A 102 -1.88 -4.64 6.67
CA VAL A 102 -1.41 -4.65 5.27
C VAL A 102 -0.92 -3.26 4.89
N VAL A 103 0.23 -3.20 4.22
CA VAL A 103 0.81 -1.98 3.67
C VAL A 103 0.99 -2.17 2.16
N THR A 104 0.44 -1.27 1.36
CA THR A 104 0.52 -1.34 -0.09
C THR A 104 0.51 0.06 -0.72
N HIS A 105 0.75 0.17 -2.02
CA HIS A 105 0.72 1.47 -2.69
C HIS A 105 -0.71 1.94 -3.01
N PHE A 106 -1.48 1.13 -3.74
CA PHE A 106 -2.84 1.48 -4.18
C PHE A 106 -3.90 1.24 -3.10
N PRO A 107 -4.86 2.16 -2.92
CA PRO A 107 -5.98 1.94 -2.01
C PRO A 107 -6.77 0.68 -2.37
N PRO A 108 -7.39 0.04 -1.36
CA PRO A 108 -8.10 -1.21 -1.58
C PRO A 108 -9.32 -1.06 -2.51
N THR A 109 -9.74 0.17 -2.83
CA THR A 109 -10.78 0.46 -3.82
C THR A 109 -10.42 0.02 -5.25
N TRP A 110 -9.15 -0.14 -5.62
CA TRP A 110 -8.72 -0.67 -6.93
C TRP A 110 -8.83 -2.20 -7.04
N GLY A 111 -8.92 -2.91 -5.92
CA GLY A 111 -8.98 -4.37 -5.86
C GLY A 111 -10.06 -4.86 -4.89
N ARG A 112 -11.25 -4.26 -4.92
CA ARG A 112 -12.31 -4.53 -3.93
C ARG A 112 -12.65 -6.01 -3.80
N ASP A 113 -12.68 -6.71 -4.92
CA ASP A 113 -12.96 -8.14 -5.05
C ASP A 113 -11.85 -9.03 -4.48
N VAL A 114 -10.63 -8.50 -4.34
CA VAL A 114 -9.49 -9.16 -3.69
C VAL A 114 -9.46 -8.84 -2.20
N TRP A 115 -9.52 -7.55 -1.86
CA TRP A 115 -9.28 -7.10 -0.49
C TRP A 115 -10.40 -7.44 0.47
N ALA A 116 -11.67 -7.31 0.05
CA ALA A 116 -12.81 -7.58 0.95
C ALA A 116 -12.87 -9.06 1.40
N PRO A 117 -12.69 -10.06 0.52
CA PRO A 117 -12.62 -11.45 0.96
C PRO A 117 -11.42 -11.75 1.86
N LEU A 118 -10.24 -11.19 1.58
CA LEU A 118 -9.05 -11.39 2.43
C LEU A 118 -9.24 -10.81 3.82
N ALA A 119 -9.76 -9.57 3.90
CA ALA A 119 -10.03 -8.88 5.15
C ALA A 119 -11.03 -9.67 6.00
N SER A 120 -12.16 -10.08 5.42
CA SER A 120 -13.19 -10.85 6.11
C SER A 120 -12.72 -12.25 6.53
N LYS A 121 -11.97 -12.96 5.68
CA LYS A 121 -11.55 -14.34 5.92
C LYS A 121 -10.45 -14.46 6.96
N TYR A 122 -9.51 -13.53 6.97
CA TYR A 122 -8.30 -13.64 7.79
C TYR A 122 -8.23 -12.63 8.93
N GLY A 123 -9.16 -11.68 9.01
CA GLY A 123 -9.15 -10.66 10.06
C GLY A 123 -8.01 -9.66 9.86
N ILE A 124 -7.90 -9.06 8.67
CA ILE A 124 -7.01 -7.90 8.50
C ILE A 124 -7.61 -6.75 9.29
N ASP A 125 -6.84 -6.10 10.16
CA ASP A 125 -7.38 -5.04 11.01
C ASP A 125 -7.27 -3.67 10.34
N LEU A 126 -6.16 -3.43 9.64
CA LEU A 126 -5.86 -2.17 8.97
C LEU A 126 -5.18 -2.40 7.62
N VAL A 127 -5.64 -1.69 6.59
CA VAL A 127 -4.91 -1.54 5.32
C VAL A 127 -4.39 -0.10 5.20
N ILE A 128 -3.09 0.05 4.99
CA ILE A 128 -2.41 1.33 4.78
C ILE A 128 -2.04 1.44 3.31
N ALA A 129 -2.56 2.48 2.64
CA ALA A 129 -2.27 2.77 1.25
C ALA A 129 -1.84 4.22 1.05
N GLY A 130 -1.28 4.52 -0.12
CA GLY A 130 -1.01 5.87 -0.60
C GLY A 130 -1.64 6.05 -1.98
N HIS A 131 -0.77 6.32 -2.97
CA HIS A 131 -1.08 6.49 -4.40
C HIS A 131 -1.95 7.72 -4.72
N VAL A 132 -3.15 7.81 -4.14
CA VAL A 132 -4.06 8.94 -4.34
C VAL A 132 -3.57 10.11 -3.49
N HIS A 133 -3.32 11.26 -4.11
CA HIS A 133 -2.62 12.39 -3.48
C HIS A 133 -3.51 13.22 -2.53
N TYR A 134 -4.04 12.56 -1.50
CA TYR A 134 -4.69 13.16 -0.32
C TYR A 134 -4.56 12.22 0.89
N GLN A 135 -5.07 12.65 2.04
CA GLN A 135 -5.21 11.91 3.28
C GLN A 135 -6.67 11.49 3.49
N ARG A 136 -6.94 10.27 3.93
CA ARG A 136 -8.29 9.86 4.33
C ARG A 136 -8.28 8.66 5.24
N VAL A 137 -9.13 8.70 6.26
CA VAL A 137 -9.37 7.56 7.16
C VAL A 137 -10.75 6.99 6.88
N PHE A 138 -10.84 5.67 6.76
CA PHE A 138 -12.09 4.92 6.70
C PHE A 138 -12.12 3.96 7.90
N GLY A 139 -12.79 4.39 8.96
CA GLY A 139 -12.94 3.65 10.20
C GLY A 139 -13.90 2.47 10.07
N PRO A 140 -13.89 1.54 11.04
CA PRO A 140 -14.66 0.30 11.00
C PRO A 140 -16.18 0.50 11.04
N THR A 141 -16.63 1.70 11.44
CA THR A 141 -18.05 2.08 11.56
C THR A 141 -18.51 3.06 10.47
N ASP A 142 -17.61 3.46 9.57
CA ASP A 142 -17.95 4.44 8.54
C ASP A 142 -18.84 3.80 7.47
N HIS A 143 -19.91 4.49 7.10
CA HIS A 143 -20.89 3.99 6.12
C HIS A 143 -20.25 3.64 4.76
N ASP A 144 -19.24 4.39 4.35
CA ASP A 144 -18.59 4.23 3.05
C ASP A 144 -17.40 3.25 3.09
N ASN A 145 -17.11 2.64 4.25
CA ASN A 145 -16.05 1.66 4.40
C ASN A 145 -16.53 0.26 3.96
N PHE A 146 -16.18 -0.12 2.74
CA PHE A 146 -16.51 -1.45 2.20
C PHE A 146 -15.68 -2.61 2.79
N LEU A 147 -14.64 -2.31 3.57
CA LEU A 147 -13.81 -3.31 4.27
C LEU A 147 -14.28 -3.56 5.70
N ALA A 148 -15.31 -2.87 6.19
CA ALA A 148 -15.81 -3.03 7.55
C ALA A 148 -16.02 -4.53 7.89
N PRO A 149 -15.58 -5.00 9.08
CA PRO A 149 -15.10 -4.20 10.22
C PRO A 149 -13.61 -3.82 10.17
N SER A 150 -12.87 -4.12 9.10
CA SER A 150 -11.49 -3.65 8.94
C SER A 150 -11.46 -2.16 8.63
N ALA A 151 -10.43 -1.45 9.09
CA ALA A 151 -10.18 -0.07 8.69
C ALA A 151 -9.24 0.00 7.49
N TYR A 152 -9.28 1.11 6.76
CA TYR A 152 -8.20 1.44 5.83
C TYR A 152 -7.91 2.94 5.81
N ILE A 153 -6.66 3.28 5.52
CA ILE A 153 -6.21 4.66 5.40
C ILE A 153 -5.56 4.89 4.04
N ILE A 154 -5.78 6.09 3.51
CA ILE A 154 -5.06 6.65 2.38
C ILE A 154 -4.15 7.73 2.96
N SER A 155 -2.83 7.57 2.80
CA SER A 155 -1.83 8.57 3.15
C SER A 155 -0.93 8.87 1.94
N GLY A 156 -1.53 9.40 0.87
CA GLY A 156 -0.81 9.73 -0.36
C GLY A 156 -0.45 11.21 -0.49
N GLY A 157 -0.96 12.07 0.39
CA GLY A 157 -0.65 13.51 0.44
C GLY A 157 0.72 13.86 1.03
N GLY A 158 1.77 13.06 0.79
CA GLY A 158 3.09 13.27 1.40
C GLY A 158 3.90 14.46 0.86
N GLY A 159 3.33 15.26 -0.06
CA GLY A 159 4.00 16.40 -0.69
C GLY A 159 4.67 16.09 -2.05
N GLY A 160 4.16 15.09 -2.78
CA GLY A 160 4.60 14.75 -4.14
C GLY A 160 4.11 15.73 -5.20
N ILE A 161 3.57 15.21 -6.32
CA ILE A 161 2.84 16.03 -7.30
C ILE A 161 1.67 16.75 -6.62
N GLN A 162 1.12 17.79 -7.27
CA GLN A 162 -0.02 18.55 -6.75
C GLN A 162 -1.12 17.60 -6.24
N SER A 163 -1.57 17.84 -4.99
CA SER A 163 -2.69 17.13 -4.38
C SER A 163 -3.89 17.04 -5.32
N GLU A 164 -4.53 15.88 -5.34
CA GLU A 164 -5.78 15.64 -6.08
C GLU A 164 -6.99 16.23 -5.36
N ALA A 165 -6.88 16.46 -4.05
CA ALA A 165 -7.83 17.26 -3.30
C ALA A 165 -7.55 18.76 -3.48
N GLY A 166 -8.60 19.58 -3.31
CA GLY A 166 -8.42 21.03 -3.21
C GLY A 166 -7.55 21.35 -2.01
N VAL A 167 -6.50 22.15 -2.22
CA VAL A 167 -5.54 22.55 -1.18
C VAL A 167 -5.88 23.95 -0.69
N ASP A 168 -6.00 24.08 0.62
CA ASP A 168 -6.10 25.32 1.37
C ASP A 168 -4.68 25.82 1.72
N ALA A 169 -4.42 27.11 1.55
CA ALA A 169 -3.12 27.70 1.90
C ALA A 169 -2.87 27.68 3.41
N GLU A 170 -3.93 27.65 4.21
CA GLU A 170 -3.86 27.51 5.66
C GLU A 170 -3.78 26.05 6.12
N GLY A 171 -3.82 25.08 5.21
CA GLY A 171 -3.63 23.65 5.48
C GLY A 171 -4.76 22.96 6.25
N ASN A 172 -5.95 23.59 6.31
CA ASN A 172 -7.17 23.00 6.89
C ASN A 172 -7.89 22.08 5.89
N ASP A 173 -7.12 21.21 5.24
CA ASP A 173 -7.57 20.29 4.19
C ASP A 173 -6.86 18.95 4.29
N ASP A 174 -7.40 17.97 3.58
CA ASP A 174 -6.86 16.62 3.51
C ASP A 174 -5.85 16.43 2.36
N GLY A 175 -5.39 17.49 1.70
CA GLY A 175 -4.50 17.41 0.54
C GLY A 175 -3.07 17.00 0.89
N TYR A 176 -2.44 17.69 1.86
CA TYR A 176 -1.10 17.32 2.34
C TYR A 176 -1.04 17.03 3.83
N GLY A 177 -0.22 16.05 4.19
CA GLY A 177 -0.09 15.59 5.57
C GLY A 177 0.58 14.23 5.71
N PHE A 178 0.45 13.64 6.90
CA PHE A 178 0.84 12.28 7.22
C PHE A 178 -0.11 11.68 8.27
N VAL A 179 -0.02 10.37 8.48
CA VAL A 179 -0.82 9.67 9.50
C VAL A 179 0.09 9.10 10.57
N ASP A 180 -0.19 9.43 11.82
CA ASP A 180 0.42 8.82 12.99
C ASP A 180 -0.47 7.68 13.52
N LEU A 181 0.17 6.55 13.83
CA LEU A 181 -0.49 5.38 14.41
C LEU A 181 0.02 5.15 15.82
N THR A 182 -0.88 5.12 16.80
CA THR A 182 -0.60 4.70 18.17
C THR A 182 -1.29 3.37 18.44
N LEU A 183 -0.52 2.33 18.78
CA LEU A 183 -1.03 0.97 18.93
C LEU A 183 -0.93 0.51 20.38
N SER A 184 -1.99 -0.10 20.88
CA SER A 184 -2.01 -0.92 22.09
C SER A 184 -2.42 -2.35 21.74
N LYS A 185 -2.68 -3.21 22.73
CA LYS A 185 -3.26 -4.53 22.46
C LYS A 185 -4.73 -4.44 22.04
N GLU A 186 -5.44 -3.44 22.52
CA GLU A 186 -6.89 -3.31 22.41
C GLU A 186 -7.34 -2.33 21.32
N GLU A 187 -6.49 -1.36 20.95
CA GLU A 187 -6.84 -0.34 19.96
C GLU A 187 -5.67 0.07 19.05
N ILE A 188 -6.03 0.54 17.86
CA ILE A 188 -5.18 1.32 16.97
C ILE A 188 -5.82 2.71 16.86
N GLU A 189 -5.16 3.71 17.43
CA GLU A 189 -5.52 5.12 17.23
C GLU A 189 -4.85 5.64 15.96
N ILE A 190 -5.64 6.30 15.11
CA ILE A 190 -5.22 6.85 13.82
C ILE A 190 -5.38 8.36 13.87
N THR A 191 -4.28 9.09 13.83
CA THR A 191 -4.28 10.56 13.82
C THR A 191 -3.80 11.04 12.46
N ALA A 192 -4.73 11.59 11.66
CA ALA A 192 -4.37 12.29 10.43
C ALA A 192 -3.89 13.71 10.78
N VAL A 193 -2.66 14.03 10.38
CA VAL A 193 -2.02 15.34 10.58
C VAL A 193 -1.93 16.04 9.24
N THR A 194 -2.60 17.18 9.12
CA THR A 194 -2.59 18.02 7.92
C THR A 194 -1.43 19.02 7.98
N HIS A 195 -1.15 19.70 6.88
CA HIS A 195 -0.03 20.64 6.76
C HIS A 195 -0.29 22.05 7.32
N GLY A 196 -1.39 22.23 8.06
CA GLY A 196 -1.82 23.48 8.71
C GLY A 196 -2.21 23.29 10.16
#